data_AF-A0A345EED4-F1
#
_entry.id   AF-A0A345EED4-F1
#
_cell.length_a   1.000
_cell.length_b   1.000
_cell.length_c   1.000
_cell.angle_alpha   90.00
_cell.angle_beta   90.00
_cell.angle_gamma   90.00
#
_symmetry.space_group_name_H-M   'P 1'
#
loop_
_entity.id
_entity.type
_entity.pdbx_description
1 polymer ?
#
loop_
_entity_poly.entity_id
_entity_poly.type
_entity_poly.pdbx_seq_one_letter_code
_entity_poly.pdbx_strand_id
1 'polypeptide(L)'
;MPSTSFGSRVTNWATSQRNLTTFVSIFAAFPLSYAFQSIVSESASAGSFLLLVTLAVGVPTAYDEYWPQYDQMWKAISWILLACVVVTIEFIGLYIVGTEYINLTPLYASSGAFLVTDLGNLAWLSFRQRT
;
A
#
# COMPACT_ATOMS: atom_id res chain seq x y z
N MET A 1 -39.44 -12.65 7.45
CA MET A 1 -38.69 -11.48 7.93
C MET A 1 -37.47 -11.26 7.02
N PRO A 2 -37.47 -10.25 6.13
CA PRO A 2 -36.45 -10.08 5.08
C PRO A 2 -35.21 -9.27 5.52
N SER A 3 -35.29 -8.54 6.63
CA SER A 3 -34.28 -7.56 7.06
C SER A 3 -32.95 -8.16 7.55
N THR A 4 -32.96 -9.39 8.06
CA THR A 4 -31.73 -10.11 8.46
C THR A 4 -30.90 -10.59 7.27
N SER A 5 -31.52 -10.79 6.10
CA SER A 5 -30.84 -11.27 4.89
C SER A 5 -30.03 -10.19 4.18
N PHE A 6 -30.46 -8.93 4.27
CA PHE A 6 -29.75 -7.80 3.68
C PHE A 6 -28.53 -7.43 4.52
N GLY A 7 -28.70 -7.41 5.85
CA GLY A 7 -27.60 -7.21 6.80
C GLY A 7 -26.50 -8.26 6.61
N SER A 8 -26.84 -9.55 6.66
CA SER A 8 -25.85 -10.63 6.53
C SER A 8 -25.17 -10.67 5.16
N ARG A 9 -25.86 -10.31 4.08
CA ARG A 9 -25.29 -10.24 2.74
C ARG A 9 -24.30 -9.08 2.60
N VAL A 10 -24.59 -7.93 3.21
CA VAL A 10 -23.66 -6.79 3.27
C VAL A 10 -22.46 -7.14 4.15
N THR A 11 -22.64 -7.78 5.31
CA THR A 11 -21.52 -8.18 6.16
C THR A 11 -20.64 -9.22 5.49
N ASN A 12 -21.24 -10.23 4.83
CA ASN A 12 -20.49 -11.25 4.10
C ASN A 12 -19.75 -10.67 2.88
N TRP A 13 -20.34 -9.66 2.22
CA TRP A 13 -19.65 -8.93 1.16
C TRP A 13 -18.50 -8.07 1.73
N ALA A 14 -18.72 -7.34 2.81
CA ALA A 14 -17.70 -6.49 3.44
C ALA A 14 -16.55 -7.30 4.07
N THR A 15 -16.84 -8.52 4.51
CA THR A 15 -15.87 -9.47 5.09
C THR A 15 -15.29 -10.41 4.05
N SER A 16 -15.64 -10.23 2.77
CA SER A 16 -14.92 -10.86 1.67
C SER A 16 -13.45 -10.48 1.79
N GLN A 17 -12.56 -11.47 1.68
CA GLN A 17 -11.13 -11.30 1.86
C GLN A 17 -10.60 -10.08 1.09
N ARG A 18 -10.99 -9.92 -0.17
CA ARG A 18 -10.60 -8.79 -1.04
C ARG A 18 -11.05 -7.41 -0.54
N ASN A 19 -12.24 -7.30 0.03
CA ASN A 19 -12.73 -6.03 0.57
C ASN A 19 -12.03 -5.72 1.89
N LEU A 20 -11.83 -6.75 2.72
CA LEU A 20 -11.16 -6.65 4.00
C LEU A 20 -9.68 -6.25 3.83
N THR A 21 -8.99 -6.84 2.86
CA THR A 21 -7.60 -6.48 2.52
C THR A 21 -7.49 -5.02 2.09
N THR A 22 -8.43 -4.57 1.26
CA THR A 22 -8.54 -3.19 0.81
C THR A 22 -8.77 -2.23 1.99
N PHE A 23 -9.74 -2.51 2.87
CA PHE A 23 -10.00 -1.67 4.04
C PHE A 23 -8.80 -1.58 4.97
N VAL A 24 -8.11 -2.69 5.25
CA VAL A 24 -6.90 -2.70 6.07
C VAL A 24 -5.79 -1.86 5.45
N SER A 25 -5.59 -1.98 4.13
CA SER A 25 -4.57 -1.19 3.43
C SER A 25 -4.86 0.31 3.53
N ILE A 26 -6.13 0.72 3.33
CA ILE A 26 -6.56 2.11 3.46
C ILE A 26 -6.34 2.60 4.89
N PHE A 27 -6.75 1.82 5.89
CA PHE A 27 -6.56 2.15 7.30
C PHE A 27 -5.08 2.27 7.69
N ALA A 28 -4.20 1.46 7.11
CA ALA A 28 -2.76 1.55 7.32
C ALA A 28 -2.12 2.72 6.56
N ALA A 29 -2.65 3.07 5.39
CA ALA A 29 -2.12 4.14 4.55
C ALA A 29 -2.19 5.51 5.24
N PHE A 30 -3.28 5.79 5.97
CA PHE A 30 -3.43 7.04 6.73
C PHE A 30 -2.30 7.29 7.75
N PRO A 31 -2.07 6.43 8.77
CA PRO A 31 -1.00 6.66 9.74
C PRO A 31 0.40 6.61 9.11
N LEU A 32 0.62 5.78 8.08
CA LEU A 32 1.92 5.72 7.39
C LEU A 32 2.23 7.00 6.60
N SER A 33 1.24 7.55 5.91
CA SER A 33 1.38 8.83 5.19
C SER A 33 1.58 10.02 6.14
N TYR A 34 0.89 10.01 7.28
CA TYR A 34 1.12 10.98 8.33
C TYR A 34 2.54 10.87 8.91
N ALA A 35 3.00 9.64 9.18
CA ALA A 35 4.36 9.40 9.65
C ALA A 35 5.40 9.92 8.65
N PHE A 36 5.22 9.65 7.35
CA PHE A 36 6.07 10.20 6.29
C PHE A 36 6.10 11.73 6.32
N GLN A 37 4.94 12.37 6.38
CA GLN A 37 4.85 13.84 6.42
C GLN A 37 5.51 14.43 7.68
N SER A 38 5.41 13.73 8.81
CA SER A 38 6.05 14.15 10.07
C SER A 38 7.59 14.09 10.02
N ILE A 39 8.14 13.15 9.24
CA ILE A 39 9.59 12.95 9.11
C ILE A 39 10.18 13.91 8.05
N VAL A 40 9.45 14.11 6.95
CA VAL A 40 9.98 14.76 5.73
C VAL A 40 9.65 16.26 5.63
N SER A 41 8.80 16.79 6.51
CA SER A 41 8.32 18.19 6.54
C SER A 41 7.34 18.57 5.40
N GLU A 42 6.61 19.68 5.58
CA GLU A 42 5.47 20.14 4.75
C GLU A 42 5.75 20.24 3.23
N SER A 43 7.01 20.38 2.83
CA SER A 43 7.43 20.53 1.43
C SER A 43 7.15 19.28 0.56
N ALA A 44 6.87 18.13 1.18
CA ALA A 44 6.65 16.84 0.51
C ALA A 44 5.18 16.39 0.49
N SER A 45 4.23 17.32 0.43
CA SER A 45 2.79 17.02 0.31
C SER A 45 2.45 16.10 -0.88
N ALA A 46 3.19 16.23 -1.98
CA ALA A 46 3.05 15.33 -3.13
C ALA A 46 3.52 13.90 -2.81
N GLY A 47 4.54 13.73 -1.97
CA GLY A 47 5.07 12.43 -1.58
C GLY A 47 4.14 11.67 -0.65
N SER A 48 3.51 12.34 0.31
CA SER A 48 2.51 11.70 1.18
C SER A 48 1.27 11.26 0.40
N PHE A 49 0.85 12.03 -0.61
CA PHE A 49 -0.22 11.63 -1.52
C PHE A 49 0.16 10.40 -2.36
N LEU A 50 1.36 10.38 -2.95
CA LEU A 50 1.83 9.22 -3.73
C LEU A 50 1.97 7.97 -2.85
N LEU A 51 2.46 8.11 -1.61
CA LEU A 51 2.53 7.02 -0.64
C LEU A 51 1.12 6.50 -0.30
N LEU A 52 0.14 7.39 -0.07
CA LEU A 52 -1.25 7.01 0.15
C LEU A 52 -1.79 6.18 -1.00
N VAL A 53 -1.60 6.63 -2.24
CA VAL A 53 -2.08 5.91 -3.44
C VAL A 53 -1.41 4.54 -3.55
N THR A 54 -0.10 4.45 -3.32
CA THR A 54 0.66 3.20 -3.37
C THR A 54 0.14 2.20 -2.34
N LEU A 55 -0.09 2.63 -1.10
CA LEU A 55 -0.53 1.77 -0.01
C LEU A 55 -2.01 1.39 -0.14
N ALA A 56 -2.88 2.34 -0.47
CA ALA A 56 -4.32 2.13 -0.53
C ALA A 56 -4.80 1.41 -1.80
N VAL A 57 -4.02 1.47 -2.89
CA VAL A 57 -4.40 0.88 -4.18
C VAL A 57 -3.36 -0.15 -4.64
N GLY A 58 -2.07 0.19 -4.61
CA GLY A 58 -1.01 -0.70 -5.08
C GLY A 58 -0.92 -2.00 -4.27
N VAL A 59 -0.80 -1.90 -2.94
CA VAL A 59 -0.67 -3.08 -2.05
C VAL A 59 -1.87 -4.05 -2.12
N PRO A 60 -3.14 -3.62 -1.99
CA PRO A 60 -4.26 -4.55 -2.06
C PRO A 60 -4.45 -5.14 -3.47
N THR A 61 -4.15 -4.38 -4.54
CA THR A 61 -4.19 -4.90 -5.91
C THR A 61 -3.11 -5.95 -6.14
N ALA A 62 -1.88 -5.68 -5.68
CA ALA A 62 -0.79 -6.63 -5.77
C ALA A 62 -1.08 -7.93 -4.98
N TYR A 63 -1.74 -7.81 -3.82
CA TYR A 63 -2.16 -8.96 -3.04
C TYR A 63 -3.24 -9.79 -3.78
N ASP A 64 -4.25 -9.15 -4.36
CA ASP A 64 -5.36 -9.83 -5.06
C ASP A 64 -4.90 -10.51 -6.36
N GLU A 65 -3.93 -9.93 -7.06
CA GLU A 65 -3.49 -10.40 -8.37
C GLU A 65 -2.31 -11.39 -8.30
N TYR A 66 -1.40 -11.23 -7.32
CA TYR A 66 -0.17 -12.02 -7.26
C TYR A 66 -0.11 -13.09 -6.19
N TRP A 67 -0.97 -13.04 -5.16
CA TRP A 67 -0.87 -13.93 -4.01
C TRP A 67 -2.08 -14.86 -3.86
N PRO A 68 -1.87 -16.14 -3.48
CA PRO A 68 -2.98 -17.05 -3.22
C PRO A 68 -3.83 -16.56 -2.06
N GLN A 69 -5.16 -16.65 -2.23
CA GLN A 69 -6.12 -16.35 -1.18
C GLN A 69 -5.87 -17.29 0.01
N TYR A 70 -5.41 -16.73 1.12
CA TYR A 70 -5.24 -17.48 2.37
C TYR A 70 -6.59 -17.90 2.95
N ASP A 71 -6.70 -19.17 3.34
CA ASP A 71 -7.86 -19.73 4.05
C ASP A 71 -8.15 -19.00 5.39
N GLN A 72 -7.13 -18.35 5.97
CA GLN A 72 -7.22 -17.63 7.24
C GLN A 72 -7.12 -16.12 7.02
N MET A 73 -8.22 -15.39 7.27
CA MET A 73 -8.29 -13.92 7.14
C MET A 73 -7.17 -13.19 7.89
N TRP A 74 -6.81 -13.64 9.09
CA TRP A 74 -5.74 -13.04 9.89
C TRP A 74 -4.37 -13.08 9.22
N LYS A 75 -4.08 -14.13 8.44
CA LYS A 75 -2.84 -14.23 7.67
C LYS A 75 -2.83 -13.21 6.53
N ALA A 76 -3.95 -13.05 5.83
CA ALA A 76 -4.08 -12.04 4.78
C ALA A 76 -3.86 -10.61 5.33
N ILE A 77 -4.52 -10.28 6.45
CA ILE A 77 -4.38 -8.98 7.13
C ILE A 77 -2.92 -8.73 7.54
N SER A 78 -2.28 -9.71 8.18
CA SER A 78 -0.90 -9.59 8.63
C SER A 78 0.05 -9.39 7.45
N TRP A 79 -0.20 -10.08 6.34
CA TRP A 79 0.62 -9.97 5.13
C TRP A 79 0.53 -8.56 4.52
N ILE A 80 -0.67 -7.99 4.44
CA ILE A 80 -0.88 -6.63 3.91
C ILE A 80 -0.23 -5.61 4.80
N LEU A 81 -0.37 -5.72 6.13
CA LEU A 81 0.29 -4.81 7.06
C LEU A 81 1.81 -4.86 6.87
N LEU A 82 2.36 -6.07 6.73
CA LEU A 82 3.79 -6.26 6.51
C LEU A 82 4.22 -5.67 5.16
N ALA A 83 3.45 -5.89 4.10
CA ALA A 83 3.68 -5.31 2.79
C ALA A 83 3.60 -3.77 2.82
N CYS A 84 2.61 -3.20 3.48
CA CYS A 84 2.48 -1.75 3.66
C CYS A 84 3.71 -1.16 4.38
N VAL A 85 4.20 -1.83 5.43
CA VAL A 85 5.40 -1.40 6.15
C VAL A 85 6.63 -1.48 5.25
N VAL A 86 6.83 -2.57 4.51
CA VAL A 86 7.97 -2.73 3.60
C VAL A 86 7.96 -1.65 2.52
N VAL A 87 6.82 -1.45 1.84
CA VAL A 87 6.64 -0.40 0.83
C VAL A 87 6.92 0.99 1.40
N THR A 88 6.48 1.25 2.64
CA THR A 88 6.74 2.54 3.29
C THR A 88 8.23 2.74 3.55
N ILE A 89 8.93 1.71 4.03
CA ILE A 89 10.38 1.77 4.27
C ILE A 89 11.13 2.01 2.96
N GLU A 90 10.77 1.29 1.89
CA GLU A 90 11.36 1.47 0.56
C GLU A 90 11.15 2.89 0.03
N PHE A 91 9.92 3.40 0.12
CA PHE A 91 9.59 4.74 -0.34
C PHE A 91 10.35 5.82 0.45
N ILE A 92 10.40 5.71 1.79
CA ILE A 92 11.17 6.64 2.64
C ILE A 92 12.65 6.58 2.28
N GLY A 93 13.22 5.38 2.16
CA GLY A 93 14.63 5.21 1.83
C GLY A 93 15.00 5.84 0.50
N LEU A 94 14.20 5.60 -0.54
CA LEU A 94 14.41 6.17 -1.86
C LEU A 94 14.20 7.68 -1.88
N TYR A 95 13.22 8.19 -1.13
CA TYR A 95 13.00 9.62 -0.97
C TYR A 95 14.23 10.30 -0.36
N ILE A 96 14.75 9.77 0.76
CA ILE A 96 15.93 10.32 1.45
C ILE A 96 17.15 10.26 0.52
N VAL A 97 17.36 9.16 -0.20
CA VAL A 97 18.45 9.05 -1.17
C VAL A 97 18.30 10.11 -2.27
N GLY A 98 17.10 10.30 -2.80
CA GLY A 98 16.81 11.31 -3.83
C GLY A 98 17.05 12.74 -3.36
N THR A 99 16.67 13.07 -2.12
CA THR A 99 16.82 14.44 -1.59
C THR A 99 18.22 14.72 -1.05
N GLU A 100 18.82 13.81 -0.28
CA GLU A 100 20.12 14.04 0.36
C GLU A 100 21.31 13.77 -0.55
N TYR A 101 21.27 12.70 -1.37
CA TYR A 101 22.42 12.32 -2.20
C TYR A 101 22.35 12.91 -3.61
N ILE A 102 21.15 13.06 -4.17
CA ILE A 102 20.97 13.53 -5.55
C ILE A 102 20.53 15.02 -5.59
N ASN A 103 20.19 15.63 -4.45
CA ASN A 103 19.67 17.00 -4.36
C ASN A 103 18.46 17.25 -5.29
N LEU A 104 17.62 16.24 -5.49
CA LEU A 104 16.39 16.39 -6.26
C LEU A 104 15.39 17.21 -5.45
N THR A 105 14.53 17.95 -6.15
CA THR A 105 13.40 18.58 -5.47
C THR A 105 12.46 17.51 -4.88
N PRO A 106 11.74 17.82 -3.78
CA PRO A 106 10.86 16.86 -3.11
C PRO A 106 9.87 16.16 -4.04
N LEU A 107 9.42 16.84 -5.09
CA LEU A 107 8.52 16.31 -6.12
C LEU A 107 9.20 15.23 -6.98
N TYR A 108 10.40 15.48 -7.48
CA TYR A 108 11.13 14.51 -8.31
C TYR A 108 11.62 13.32 -7.48
N ALA A 109 12.08 13.57 -6.24
CA ALA A 109 12.46 12.50 -5.32
C ALA A 109 11.25 11.59 -4.98
N SER A 110 10.08 12.18 -4.68
CA SER A 110 8.86 11.42 -4.40
C SER A 110 8.34 10.66 -5.63
N SER A 111 8.42 11.25 -6.81
CA SER A 111 7.98 10.60 -8.05
C SER A 111 8.91 9.44 -8.41
N GLY A 112 10.22 9.61 -8.22
CA GLY A 112 11.21 8.55 -8.42
C GLY A 112 11.02 7.41 -7.42
N ALA A 113 10.84 7.73 -6.13
CA ALA A 113 10.52 6.75 -5.10
C ALA A 113 9.23 6.00 -5.43
N PHE A 114 8.16 6.71 -5.79
CA PHE A 114 6.90 6.10 -6.23
C PHE A 114 7.09 5.12 -7.38
N LEU A 115 7.75 5.54 -8.46
CA LEU A 115 7.95 4.70 -9.63
C LEU A 115 8.78 3.46 -9.30
N VAL A 116 9.86 3.61 -8.52
CA VAL A 116 10.72 2.48 -8.16
C VAL A 116 10.00 1.53 -7.20
N THR A 117 9.26 2.04 -6.22
CA THR A 117 8.55 1.20 -5.26
C THR A 117 7.31 0.55 -5.86
N ASP A 118 6.53 1.25 -6.68
CA ASP A 118 5.31 0.72 -7.30
C ASP A 118 5.66 -0.16 -8.51
N LEU A 119 6.37 0.36 -9.52
CA LEU A 119 6.76 -0.44 -10.69
C LEU A 119 7.82 -1.48 -10.36
N GLY A 120 8.76 -1.21 -9.45
CA GLY A 120 9.79 -2.19 -9.10
C GLY A 120 9.19 -3.39 -8.39
N ASN A 121 8.25 -3.18 -7.48
CA ASN A 121 7.60 -4.26 -6.76
C ASN A 121 6.64 -5.04 -7.68
N LEU A 122 5.88 -4.34 -8.55
CA LEU A 122 5.05 -5.00 -9.58
C LEU A 122 5.90 -5.77 -10.61
N ALA A 123 7.01 -5.20 -11.08
CA ALA A 123 7.90 -5.87 -12.03
C ALA A 123 8.51 -7.13 -11.42
N TRP A 124 8.99 -7.04 -10.16
CA TRP A 124 9.51 -8.18 -9.41
C TRP A 124 8.45 -9.27 -9.22
N LEU A 125 7.23 -8.90 -8.84
CA LEU A 125 6.12 -9.84 -8.68
C LEU A 125 5.71 -10.48 -10.00
N SER A 126 5.69 -9.72 -11.10
CA SER A 126 5.41 -10.27 -12.44
C SER A 126 6.48 -11.25 -12.91
N PHE A 127 7.76 -10.97 -12.58
CA PHE A 127 8.86 -11.84 -12.95
C PHE A 127 8.80 -13.15 -12.16
N ARG A 128 8.46 -13.07 -10.86
CA ARG A 128 8.34 -14.23 -9.98
C ARG A 128 7.20 -15.18 -10.36
N GLN A 129 6.13 -14.69 -10.97
CA GLN A 129 5.03 -15.54 -11.46
C GLN A 129 5.34 -16.24 -12.80
N ARG A 130 6.35 -15.77 -13.55
CA ARG A 130 6.71 -16.34 -14.86
C ARG A 130 7.77 -17.44 -14.79
N THR A 131 8.51 -17.54 -13.68
CA THR A 131 9.45 -18.63 -13.36
C THR A 131 8.80 -19.69 -12.52
#